data_AF-A0A2K3KZU1-F1
#
_entry.id   AF-A0A2K3KZU1-F1
#
_cell.length_a   1.000
_cell.length_b   1.000
_cell.length_c   1.000
_cell.angle_alpha   90.00
_cell.angle_beta   90.00
_cell.angle_gamma   90.00
#
_symmetry.space_group_name_H-M   'P 1'
#
loop_
_entity.id
_entity.type
_entity.pdbx_description
1 polymer ?
#
loop_
_entity_poly.entity_id
_entity_poly.type
_entity_poly.pdbx_seq_one_letter_code
_entity_poly.pdbx_strand_id
1 'polypeptide(L)'
;MWLSFPLNVPVISKVDDCWALLNKSWSPQCKITILSAIINSVNAIWFAWNQARFNNNTIHWKSSISSIIADVAFSGNATLKTASFSMFDFSILKEFNIKVHPPKAPFTCGDIFRNSSSDHLGSFAFNIGDGNAFLAELTGAMLAIEIAASKNWVNLWLESESRLVFAFSKSSMVPWRIRNRWMNALLLTKSMRFMATDIYREENHCVDKLANIGLTVQTFTWWDDVHRALSMDFARNKIGLPCFRFVNS
;
A
#
# COMPACT_ATOMS: atom_id res chain seq x y z
N MET A 1 7.10 -25.55 -6.94
CA MET A 1 8.17 -24.60 -7.35
C MET A 1 8.54 -23.72 -6.16
N TRP A 2 9.82 -23.42 -5.90
CA TRP A 2 10.27 -22.60 -4.74
C TRP A 2 9.60 -21.22 -4.65
N LEU A 3 9.08 -20.71 -5.77
CA LEU A 3 8.31 -19.47 -5.89
C LEU A 3 6.96 -19.47 -5.13
N SER A 4 6.45 -20.62 -4.69
CA SER A 4 5.19 -20.69 -3.94
C SER A 4 5.26 -20.01 -2.57
N PHE A 5 6.45 -20.00 -1.95
CA PHE A 5 6.65 -19.46 -0.61
C PHE A 5 6.63 -17.92 -0.59
N PRO A 6 7.36 -17.20 -1.47
CA PRO A 6 7.25 -15.74 -1.59
C PRO A 6 5.88 -15.24 -2.05
N LEU A 7 5.21 -15.98 -2.93
CA LEU A 7 3.99 -15.54 -3.59
C LEU A 7 2.71 -15.93 -2.83
N ASN A 8 2.83 -16.69 -1.74
CA ASN A 8 1.73 -17.26 -0.96
C ASN A 8 0.66 -17.93 -1.84
N VAL A 9 1.10 -18.77 -2.78
CA VAL A 9 0.24 -19.52 -3.71
C VAL A 9 0.48 -21.02 -3.59
N PRO A 10 -0.51 -21.84 -4.00
CA PRO A 10 -0.33 -23.29 -4.07
C PRO A 10 0.94 -23.65 -4.84
N VAL A 11 1.54 -24.79 -4.48
CA VAL A 11 2.74 -25.29 -5.14
C VAL A 11 2.48 -25.39 -6.65
N ILE A 12 3.14 -24.51 -7.41
CA ILE A 12 3.11 -24.52 -8.87
C ILE A 12 3.74 -25.84 -9.31
N SER A 13 2.92 -26.69 -9.92
CA SER A 13 3.29 -28.06 -10.32
C SER A 13 3.16 -28.26 -11.83
N LYS A 14 2.28 -27.49 -12.49
CA LYS A 14 2.06 -27.49 -13.93
C LYS A 14 2.35 -26.12 -14.54
N VAL A 15 2.66 -26.10 -15.84
CA VAL A 15 2.85 -24.86 -16.61
C VAL A 15 1.55 -24.04 -16.65
N ASP A 16 0.39 -24.69 -16.66
CA ASP A 16 -0.92 -24.02 -16.61
C ASP A 16 -1.11 -23.22 -15.31
N ASP A 17 -0.55 -23.68 -14.19
CA ASP A 17 -0.57 -22.97 -12.91
C ASP A 17 0.22 -21.65 -12.99
N CYS A 18 1.31 -21.61 -13.78
CA CYS A 18 2.09 -20.40 -14.03
C CYS A 18 1.28 -19.36 -14.81
N TRP A 19 0.52 -19.80 -15.82
CA TRP A 19 -0.33 -18.91 -16.61
C TRP A 19 -1.52 -18.39 -15.79
N ALA A 20 -2.16 -19.26 -15.01
CA ALA A 20 -3.20 -18.86 -14.07
C ALA A 20 -2.71 -17.84 -13.04
N LEU A 21 -1.46 -17.98 -12.58
CA LEU A 21 -0.82 -17.01 -11.70
C LEU A 21 -0.67 -15.64 -12.35
N LEU A 22 -0.22 -15.58 -13.61
CA LEU A 22 -0.04 -14.32 -14.36
C LEU A 22 -1.37 -13.63 -14.68
N ASN A 23 -2.46 -14.40 -14.78
CA ASN A 23 -3.81 -13.90 -15.05
C ASN A 23 -4.46 -13.20 -13.84
N LYS A 24 -3.89 -13.30 -12.64
CA LYS A 24 -4.37 -12.52 -11.48
C LYS A 24 -4.13 -11.01 -11.66
N SER A 25 -4.87 -10.22 -10.89
CA SER A 25 -4.86 -8.75 -10.89
C SER A 25 -3.60 -8.13 -10.25
N TRP A 26 -2.41 -8.59 -10.63
CA TRP A 26 -1.14 -8.02 -10.20
C TRP A 26 -0.85 -6.66 -10.85
N SER A 27 -0.05 -5.82 -10.20
CA SER A 27 0.46 -4.61 -10.84
C SER A 27 1.32 -4.88 -12.06
N PRO A 28 1.42 -3.89 -12.97
CA PRO A 28 2.33 -3.95 -14.11
C PRO A 28 3.78 -4.30 -13.75
N GLN A 29 4.33 -3.77 -12.65
CA GLN A 29 5.69 -4.11 -12.18
C GLN A 29 5.77 -5.54 -11.61
N CYS A 30 4.77 -5.98 -10.84
CA CYS A 30 4.74 -7.35 -10.31
C CYS A 30 4.57 -8.41 -11.39
N LYS A 31 3.76 -8.15 -12.42
CA LYS A 31 3.63 -9.08 -13.57
C LYS A 31 4.99 -9.34 -14.23
N ILE A 32 5.81 -8.32 -14.42
CA ILE A 32 7.16 -8.46 -14.96
C ILE A 32 8.05 -9.27 -14.01
N THR A 33 7.99 -8.96 -12.72
CA THR A 33 8.78 -9.65 -11.69
C THR A 33 8.47 -11.14 -11.66
N ILE A 34 7.19 -11.49 -11.61
CA ILE A 34 6.70 -12.87 -11.58
C ILE A 34 7.08 -13.59 -12.88
N LEU A 35 6.90 -12.94 -14.03
CA LEU A 35 7.27 -13.51 -15.33
C LEU A 35 8.77 -13.80 -15.42
N SER A 36 9.61 -12.83 -15.01
CA SER A 36 11.06 -13.01 -14.95
C SER A 36 11.46 -14.17 -14.03
N ALA A 37 10.79 -14.30 -12.88
CA ALA A 37 11.06 -15.39 -11.93
C ALA A 37 10.73 -16.78 -12.50
N ILE A 38 9.63 -16.89 -13.26
CA ILE A 38 9.25 -18.12 -13.97
C ILE A 38 10.30 -18.46 -15.03
N ILE A 39 10.65 -17.50 -15.89
CA ILE A 39 11.62 -17.69 -16.99
C ILE A 39 12.97 -18.13 -16.44
N ASN A 40 13.51 -17.42 -15.44
CA ASN A 40 14.81 -17.73 -14.86
C ASN A 40 14.81 -19.09 -14.13
N SER A 41 13.69 -19.49 -13.53
CA SER A 41 13.56 -20.81 -12.94
C SER A 41 13.60 -21.94 -13.97
N VAL A 42 12.90 -21.77 -15.11
CA VAL A 42 12.95 -22.74 -16.21
C VAL A 42 14.36 -22.82 -16.80
N ASN A 43 15.01 -21.67 -17.00
CA ASN A 43 16.38 -21.60 -17.49
C ASN A 43 17.38 -22.29 -16.54
N ALA A 44 17.24 -22.10 -15.23
CA ALA A 44 18.10 -22.74 -14.23
C ALA A 44 17.98 -24.26 -14.24
N ILE A 45 16.77 -24.81 -14.41
CA ILE A 45 16.55 -26.26 -14.53
C ILE A 45 17.25 -26.79 -15.78
N TRP A 46 17.03 -26.14 -16.93
CA TRP A 46 17.66 -26.51 -18.19
C TRP A 46 19.19 -26.47 -18.11
N PHE A 47 19.75 -25.40 -17.54
CA PHE A 47 21.19 -25.25 -17.35
C PHE A 47 21.77 -26.33 -16.43
N ALA A 48 21.10 -26.66 -15.31
CA ALA A 48 21.53 -27.71 -14.40
C ALA A 48 21.57 -29.09 -15.07
N TRP A 49 20.57 -29.42 -15.89
CA TRP A 49 20.56 -30.67 -16.66
C TRP A 49 21.68 -30.74 -17.70
N ASN A 50 21.98 -29.63 -18.38
CA ASN A 50 23.08 -29.59 -19.33
C ASN A 50 24.45 -29.74 -18.65
N GLN A 51 24.65 -29.11 -17.49
CA GLN A 51 25.89 -29.28 -16.73
C GLN A 51 26.10 -30.73 -16.27
N ALA A 52 25.02 -31.39 -15.83
CA ALA A 52 25.08 -32.80 -15.44
C ALA A 52 25.40 -33.72 -16.63
N ARG A 53 24.82 -33.47 -17.82
CA ARG A 53 25.03 -34.32 -19.00
C ARG A 53 26.39 -34.14 -19.66
N PHE A 54 26.81 -32.90 -19.86
CA PHE A 54 27.94 -32.59 -20.74
C PHE A 54 29.25 -32.31 -19.99
N ASN A 55 29.15 -31.79 -18.76
CA ASN A 55 30.31 -31.39 -17.96
C ASN A 55 30.48 -32.21 -16.69
N ASN A 56 29.63 -33.24 -16.48
CA ASN A 56 29.58 -34.10 -15.30
C ASN A 56 29.61 -33.31 -13.97
N ASN A 57 29.00 -32.11 -13.97
CA ASN A 57 29.04 -31.17 -12.87
C ASN A 57 27.62 -30.99 -12.29
N THR A 58 27.50 -31.06 -10.96
CA THR A 58 26.23 -30.88 -10.26
C THR A 58 26.15 -29.47 -9.68
N ILE A 59 25.14 -28.71 -10.09
CA ILE A 59 24.91 -27.37 -9.53
C ILE A 59 24.17 -27.49 -8.21
N HIS A 60 24.72 -26.85 -7.18
CA HIS A 60 24.05 -26.78 -5.89
C HIS A 60 22.82 -25.85 -5.95
N TRP A 61 21.66 -26.34 -5.50
CA TRP A 61 20.37 -25.64 -5.62
C TRP A 61 20.36 -24.23 -4.99
N LYS A 62 21.08 -24.02 -3.87
CA LYS A 62 21.18 -22.68 -3.27
C LYS A 62 21.85 -21.67 -4.20
N SER A 63 22.87 -22.10 -4.95
CA SER A 63 23.54 -21.23 -5.93
C SER A 63 22.57 -20.86 -7.05
N SER A 64 21.78 -21.83 -7.52
CA SER A 64 20.74 -21.58 -8.54
C SER A 64 19.71 -20.56 -8.06
N ILE A 65 19.24 -20.67 -6.81
CA ILE A 65 18.30 -19.69 -6.24
C ILE A 65 18.92 -18.30 -6.17
N SER A 66 20.17 -18.19 -5.68
CA SER A 66 20.86 -16.89 -5.60
C SER A 66 20.99 -16.23 -6.98
N SER A 67 21.34 -17.00 -8.02
CA SER A 67 21.38 -16.50 -9.40
C SER A 67 20.01 -16.05 -9.89
N ILE A 68 18.96 -16.84 -9.67
CA ILE A 68 17.60 -16.46 -10.08
C ILE A 68 17.16 -15.17 -9.38
N ILE A 69 17.40 -15.02 -8.08
CA ILE A 69 17.05 -13.79 -7.36
C ILE A 69 17.77 -12.58 -7.97
N ALA A 70 19.05 -12.72 -8.32
CA ALA A 70 19.83 -11.66 -8.95
C ALA A 70 19.29 -11.27 -10.34
N ASP A 71 18.96 -12.26 -11.18
CA ASP A 71 18.45 -12.02 -12.55
C ASP A 71 17.04 -11.41 -12.54
N VAL A 72 16.21 -11.83 -11.59
CA VAL A 72 14.88 -11.26 -11.36
C VAL A 72 14.99 -9.84 -10.85
N ALA A 73 15.91 -9.57 -9.91
CA ALA A 73 16.18 -8.23 -9.41
C ALA A 73 16.64 -7.30 -10.54
N PHE A 74 17.54 -7.78 -11.42
CA PHE A 74 18.01 -7.02 -12.57
C PHE A 74 16.84 -6.65 -13.51
N SER A 75 16.02 -7.64 -13.89
CA SER A 75 14.84 -7.43 -14.75
C SER A 75 13.81 -6.49 -14.12
N GLY A 76 13.55 -6.67 -12.82
CA GLY A 76 12.56 -5.89 -12.06
C GLY A 76 12.99 -4.45 -11.77
N ASN A 77 14.29 -4.19 -11.71
CA ASN A 77 14.84 -2.83 -11.55
C ASN A 77 14.97 -2.09 -12.89
N ALA A 78 15.08 -2.80 -14.02
CA ALA A 78 15.15 -2.20 -15.34
C ALA A 78 13.78 -1.72 -15.87
N THR A 79 12.66 -2.20 -15.32
CA THR A 79 11.32 -1.83 -15.79
C THR A 79 10.89 -0.44 -15.30
N LEU A 80 10.29 0.36 -16.19
CA LEU A 80 9.64 1.64 -15.86
C LEU A 80 8.17 1.49 -15.43
N LYS A 81 7.64 0.26 -15.42
CA LYS A 81 6.25 0.00 -15.02
C LYS A 81 6.04 0.22 -13.53
N THR A 82 4.83 0.64 -13.18
CA THR A 82 4.46 0.96 -11.80
C THR A 82 3.97 -0.28 -11.03
N ALA A 83 4.32 -0.33 -9.75
CA ALA A 83 3.68 -1.18 -8.76
C ALA A 83 2.27 -0.68 -8.46
N SER A 84 1.44 -1.52 -7.85
CA SER A 84 0.16 -1.09 -7.27
C SER A 84 0.38 -0.69 -5.82
N PHE A 85 -0.67 -0.16 -5.20
CA PHE A 85 -0.70 0.08 -3.75
C PHE A 85 -0.91 -1.21 -2.92
N SER A 86 -0.93 -2.39 -3.56
CA SER A 86 -1.10 -3.68 -2.88
C SER A 86 0.12 -4.03 -2.03
N MET A 87 -0.12 -4.39 -0.76
CA MET A 87 0.94 -4.91 0.12
C MET A 87 1.49 -6.27 -0.33
N PHE A 88 0.69 -7.06 -1.05
CA PHE A 88 1.19 -8.29 -1.67
C PHE A 88 2.22 -7.96 -2.74
N ASP A 89 1.94 -6.99 -3.61
CA ASP A 89 2.88 -6.52 -4.63
C ASP A 89 4.16 -5.99 -3.98
N PHE A 90 4.04 -5.18 -2.92
CA PHE A 90 5.18 -4.69 -2.17
C PHE A 90 6.03 -5.82 -1.59
N SER A 91 5.41 -6.82 -0.96
CA SER A 91 6.11 -7.93 -0.32
C SER A 91 6.89 -8.77 -1.35
N ILE A 92 6.26 -9.02 -2.50
CA ILE A 92 6.89 -9.75 -3.62
C ILE A 92 8.11 -8.97 -4.14
N LEU A 93 7.96 -7.67 -4.42
CA LEU A 93 9.06 -6.85 -4.91
C LEU A 93 10.21 -6.77 -3.91
N LYS A 94 9.90 -6.73 -2.60
CA LYS A 94 10.93 -6.73 -1.55
C LYS A 94 11.66 -8.05 -1.40
N GLU A 95 11.00 -9.18 -1.58
CA GLU A 95 11.65 -10.49 -1.56
C GLU A 95 12.77 -10.57 -2.62
N PHE A 96 12.52 -10.02 -3.82
CA PHE A 96 13.50 -9.99 -4.91
C PHE A 96 14.42 -8.76 -4.88
N ASN A 97 14.42 -7.97 -3.80
CA ASN A 97 15.21 -6.75 -3.68
C ASN A 97 15.01 -5.74 -4.85
N ILE A 98 13.78 -5.66 -5.36
CA ILE A 98 13.39 -4.74 -6.44
C ILE A 98 12.97 -3.38 -5.85
N LYS A 99 13.40 -2.31 -6.50
CA LYS A 99 12.97 -0.94 -6.20
C LYS A 99 11.51 -0.78 -6.65
N VAL A 100 10.64 -0.49 -5.68
CA VAL A 100 9.21 -0.27 -5.94
C VAL A 100 9.03 1.04 -6.69
N HIS A 101 8.33 0.99 -7.83
CA HIS A 101 7.96 2.17 -8.63
C HIS A 101 6.50 2.52 -8.34
N PRO A 102 6.21 3.40 -7.38
CA PRO A 102 4.84 3.72 -7.03
C PRO A 102 4.09 4.37 -8.21
N PRO A 103 2.76 4.21 -8.31
CA PRO A 103 1.95 5.01 -9.21
C PRO A 103 2.18 6.49 -8.95
N LYS A 104 2.31 7.29 -10.02
CA LYS A 104 2.28 8.74 -9.90
C LYS A 104 0.85 9.17 -9.58
N ALA A 105 0.57 9.41 -8.31
CA ALA A 105 -0.61 10.12 -7.84
C ALA A 105 -0.12 11.36 -7.09
N PRO A 106 -0.78 12.51 -7.27
CA PRO A 106 -0.30 13.73 -6.64
C PRO A 106 -0.50 13.69 -5.11
N PHE A 107 0.45 14.30 -4.41
CA PHE A 107 0.83 13.91 -3.05
C PHE A 107 0.11 14.68 -1.96
N THR A 108 -1.08 14.21 -1.60
CA THR A 108 -1.96 14.90 -0.68
C THR A 108 -2.56 13.92 0.32
N CYS A 109 -2.73 14.37 1.56
CA CYS A 109 -3.56 13.68 2.53
C CYS A 109 -4.63 14.63 3.03
N GLY A 110 -5.73 14.07 3.52
CA GLY A 110 -6.78 14.80 4.20
C GLY A 110 -7.53 13.88 5.13
N ASP A 111 -8.20 14.48 6.11
CA ASP A 111 -9.02 13.72 7.06
C ASP A 111 -10.18 14.58 7.58
N ILE A 112 -11.20 13.92 8.10
CA ILE A 112 -12.41 14.52 8.66
C ILE A 112 -12.64 14.00 10.06
N PHE A 113 -12.77 14.92 11.01
CA PHE A 113 -13.10 14.62 12.38
C PHE A 113 -14.59 14.76 12.62
N ARG A 114 -15.16 13.78 13.32
CA ARG A 114 -16.59 13.70 13.63
C ARG A 114 -16.78 13.39 15.11
N ASN A 115 -17.84 13.93 15.71
CA ASN A 115 -18.28 13.50 17.04
C ASN A 115 -19.16 12.24 16.95
N SER A 116 -19.59 11.71 18.10
CA SER A 116 -20.50 10.54 18.17
C SER A 116 -21.88 10.78 17.56
N SER A 117 -22.26 12.03 17.32
CA SER A 117 -23.50 12.44 16.64
C SER A 117 -23.31 12.67 15.14
N SER A 118 -22.14 12.30 14.60
CA SER A 118 -21.73 12.52 13.21
C SER A 118 -21.69 14.00 12.81
N ASP A 119 -21.57 14.92 13.77
CA ASP A 119 -21.31 16.33 13.48
C ASP A 119 -19.83 16.53 13.18
N HIS A 120 -19.56 17.44 12.24
CA HIS A 120 -18.21 17.81 11.85
C HIS A 120 -17.54 18.57 12.99
N LEU A 121 -16.35 18.12 13.38
CA LEU A 121 -15.50 18.78 14.37
C LEU A 121 -14.33 19.53 13.71
N GLY A 122 -14.12 19.28 12.43
CA GLY A 122 -13.01 19.83 11.66
C GLY A 122 -12.54 18.89 10.56
N SER A 123 -11.80 19.44 9.62
CA SER A 123 -11.16 18.68 8.55
C SER A 123 -9.87 19.34 8.12
N PHE A 124 -8.94 18.56 7.58
CA PHE A 124 -7.73 19.11 6.98
C PHE A 124 -7.46 18.52 5.62
N ALA A 125 -6.68 19.27 4.84
CA ALA A 125 -5.97 18.76 3.69
C ALA A 125 -4.54 19.29 3.74
N PHE A 126 -3.60 18.47 3.32
CA PHE A 126 -2.20 18.80 3.32
C PHE A 126 -1.55 18.34 2.03
N ASN A 127 -0.96 19.31 1.33
CA ASN A 127 -0.07 19.04 0.21
C ASN A 127 1.33 18.70 0.75
N ILE A 128 1.72 17.44 0.63
CA ILE A 128 2.97 16.92 1.16
C ILE A 128 4.13 17.13 0.14
N GLY A 129 3.83 17.38 -1.14
CA GLY A 129 4.83 17.60 -2.19
C GLY A 129 5.12 16.36 -3.04
N ASP A 130 6.29 15.74 -2.90
CA ASP A 130 6.71 14.55 -3.66
C ASP A 130 6.68 13.27 -2.78
N GLY A 131 6.00 12.21 -3.24
CA GLY A 131 6.01 10.91 -2.54
C GLY A 131 5.11 9.81 -3.16
N ASN A 132 4.73 8.78 -2.38
CA ASN A 132 3.82 7.68 -2.77
C ASN A 132 2.58 7.52 -1.88
N ALA A 133 1.44 7.06 -2.42
CA ALA A 133 0.14 7.12 -1.70
C ALA A 133 0.17 6.51 -0.28
N PHE A 134 0.92 5.43 -0.07
CA PHE A 134 1.10 4.83 1.24
C PHE A 134 1.73 5.79 2.26
N LEU A 135 2.71 6.58 1.85
CA LEU A 135 3.29 7.62 2.69
C LEU A 135 2.28 8.75 2.97
N ALA A 136 1.39 9.09 2.02
CA ALA A 136 0.35 10.09 2.23
C ALA A 136 -0.69 9.60 3.25
N GLU A 137 -1.11 8.33 3.13
CA GLU A 137 -1.98 7.66 4.10
C GLU A 137 -1.36 7.66 5.50
N LEU A 138 -0.13 7.16 5.66
CA LEU A 138 0.57 7.17 6.95
C LEU A 138 0.70 8.59 7.51
N THR A 139 0.97 9.58 6.66
CA THR A 139 1.07 10.98 7.07
C THR A 139 -0.27 11.55 7.52
N GLY A 140 -1.37 11.21 6.82
CA GLY A 140 -2.73 11.54 7.23
C GLY A 140 -3.06 11.00 8.61
N ALA A 141 -2.81 9.71 8.85
CA ALA A 141 -3.05 9.09 10.16
C ALA A 141 -2.19 9.68 11.29
N MET A 142 -0.90 9.96 11.04
CA MET A 142 -0.04 10.63 12.03
C MET A 142 -0.57 12.02 12.37
N LEU A 143 -0.92 12.82 11.35
CA LEU A 143 -1.51 14.15 11.54
C LEU A 143 -2.84 14.07 12.30
N ALA A 144 -3.66 13.06 12.03
CA ALA A 144 -4.92 12.89 12.72
C ALA A 144 -4.73 12.68 14.23
N ILE A 145 -3.77 11.83 14.61
CA ILE A 145 -3.40 11.60 16.01
C ILE A 145 -2.80 12.85 16.64
N GLU A 146 -1.89 13.54 15.95
CA GLU A 146 -1.26 14.77 16.42
C GLU A 146 -2.29 15.89 16.67
N ILE A 147 -3.25 16.06 15.76
CA ILE A 147 -4.34 17.03 15.90
C ILE A 147 -5.24 16.66 17.07
N ALA A 148 -5.65 15.40 17.19
CA ALA A 148 -6.45 14.94 18.32
C ALA A 148 -5.76 15.20 19.66
N ALA A 149 -4.44 14.96 19.74
CA ALA A 149 -3.64 15.29 20.93
C ALA A 149 -3.64 16.79 21.22
N SER A 150 -3.40 17.62 20.19
CA SER A 150 -3.39 19.08 20.33
C SER A 150 -4.73 19.66 20.78
N LYS A 151 -5.85 19.02 20.42
CA LYS A 151 -7.21 19.41 20.79
C LYS A 151 -7.66 18.77 22.12
N ASN A 152 -6.78 18.03 22.80
CA ASN A 152 -7.06 17.27 24.02
C ASN A 152 -8.20 16.25 23.86
N TRP A 153 -8.36 15.66 22.67
CA TRP A 153 -9.33 14.60 22.44
C TRP A 153 -8.78 13.27 22.96
N VAL A 154 -9.39 12.78 24.04
CA VAL A 154 -8.95 11.56 24.74
C VAL A 154 -9.53 10.28 24.19
N ASN A 155 -10.59 10.35 23.36
CA ASN A 155 -11.16 9.20 22.67
C ASN A 155 -10.97 9.40 21.16
N LEU A 156 -10.20 8.53 20.52
CA LEU A 156 -9.92 8.62 19.09
C LEU A 156 -10.21 7.28 18.44
N TRP A 157 -11.17 7.28 17.52
CA TRP A 157 -11.46 6.15 16.65
C TRP A 157 -10.99 6.51 15.24
N LEU A 158 -9.94 5.84 14.78
CA LEU A 158 -9.39 6.00 13.45
C LEU A 158 -9.96 4.94 12.51
N GLU A 159 -10.85 5.36 11.61
CA GLU A 159 -11.37 4.54 10.54
C GLU A 159 -10.47 4.71 9.31
N SER A 160 -9.82 3.63 8.84
CA SER A 160 -8.92 3.71 7.69
C SER A 160 -8.97 2.45 6.85
N GLU A 161 -8.39 2.46 5.65
CA GLU A 161 -8.26 1.24 4.86
C GLU A 161 -7.35 0.22 5.57
N SER A 162 -7.60 -1.07 5.36
CA SER A 162 -6.94 -2.19 6.06
C SER A 162 -5.42 -2.21 6.05
N ARG A 163 -4.81 -1.49 5.10
CA ARG A 163 -3.35 -1.36 4.95
C ARG A 163 -2.72 -0.49 6.03
N LEU A 164 -3.43 0.55 6.49
CA LEU A 164 -2.94 1.47 7.51
C LEU A 164 -3.00 0.82 8.89
N VAL A 165 -4.10 0.11 9.17
CA VAL A 165 -4.28 -0.72 10.38
C VAL A 165 -3.22 -1.83 10.46
N PHE A 166 -2.85 -2.42 9.32
CA PHE A 166 -1.73 -3.36 9.26
C PHE A 166 -0.37 -2.73 9.60
N ALA A 167 -0.14 -1.47 9.22
CA ALA A 167 1.09 -0.75 9.54
C ALA A 167 1.22 -0.46 11.06
N PHE A 168 0.10 -0.25 11.76
CA PHE A 168 0.08 -0.19 13.23
C PHE A 168 0.51 -1.51 13.89
N SER A 169 0.27 -2.65 13.24
CA SER A 169 0.61 -3.98 13.76
C SER A 169 2.05 -4.41 13.44
N LYS A 170 2.66 -3.91 12.35
CA LYS A 170 4.03 -4.23 11.93
C LYS A 170 4.87 -2.98 11.67
N SER A 171 5.57 -2.50 12.70
CA SER A 171 6.45 -1.32 12.64
C SER A 171 7.58 -1.42 11.58
N SER A 172 7.97 -2.64 11.17
CA SER A 172 8.94 -2.85 10.09
C SER A 172 8.48 -2.31 8.72
N MET A 173 7.17 -2.12 8.53
CA MET A 173 6.58 -1.62 7.29
C MET A 173 6.70 -0.09 7.13
N VAL A 174 6.94 0.63 8.24
CA VAL A 174 7.05 2.10 8.21
C VAL A 174 8.41 2.51 7.66
N PRO A 175 8.46 3.33 6.59
CA PRO A 175 9.71 3.82 6.01
C PRO A 175 10.56 4.56 7.06
N TRP A 176 11.88 4.32 7.04
CA TRP A 176 12.82 4.89 8.00
C TRP A 176 12.70 6.42 8.12
N ARG A 177 12.42 7.11 7.00
CA ARG A 177 12.32 8.57 6.93
C ARG A 177 11.26 9.17 7.86
N ILE A 178 10.17 8.45 8.10
CA ILE A 178 9.05 8.91 8.96
C ILE A 178 8.93 8.12 10.26
N ARG A 179 9.83 7.16 10.50
CA ARG A 179 9.74 6.24 11.65
C ARG A 179 9.76 6.98 12.99
N ASN A 180 10.58 8.01 13.15
CA ASN A 180 10.64 8.78 14.39
C ASN A 180 9.31 9.49 14.68
N ARG A 181 8.73 10.14 13.67
CA ARG A 181 7.43 10.81 13.79
C ARG A 181 6.32 9.80 14.08
N TRP A 182 6.34 8.66 13.39
CA TRP A 182 5.41 7.56 13.63
C TRP A 182 5.48 7.06 15.08
N MET A 183 6.68 6.84 15.62
CA MET A 183 6.86 6.42 17.02
C MET A 183 6.34 7.47 18.01
N ASN A 184 6.51 8.76 17.72
CA ASN A 184 5.95 9.83 18.54
C ASN A 184 4.41 9.83 18.49
N ALA A 185 3.81 9.66 17.32
CA ALA A 185 2.35 9.52 17.19
C ALA A 185 1.84 8.30 17.98
N LEU A 186 2.53 7.16 17.92
CA LEU A 186 2.20 5.99 18.75
C LEU A 186 2.36 6.23 20.25
N LEU A 187 3.24 7.12 20.69
CA LEU A 187 3.34 7.50 22.09
C LEU A 187 2.13 8.34 22.51
N LEU A 188 1.63 9.22 21.63
CA LEU A 188 0.42 9.99 21.89
C LEU A 188 -0.81 9.09 22.03
N THR A 189 -0.94 8.06 21.20
CA THR A 189 -2.08 7.13 21.30
C THR A 189 -2.12 6.36 22.62
N LYS A 190 -0.98 6.16 23.31
CA LYS A 190 -0.96 5.53 24.65
C LYS A 190 -1.63 6.39 25.73
N SER A 191 -1.72 7.70 25.51
CA SER A 191 -2.42 8.62 26.41
C SER A 191 -3.91 8.79 26.08
N MET A 192 -4.39 8.07 25.05
CA MET A 192 -5.76 8.14 24.55
C MET A 192 -6.43 6.76 24.61
N ARG A 193 -7.77 6.74 24.62
CA ARG A 193 -8.54 5.56 24.22
C ARG A 193 -8.56 5.50 22.70
N PHE A 194 -7.50 4.93 22.15
CA PHE A 194 -7.30 4.80 20.72
C PHE A 194 -7.82 3.46 20.19
N MET A 195 -8.62 3.50 19.13
CA MET A 195 -9.07 2.34 18.37
C MET A 195 -8.86 2.60 16.89
N ALA A 196 -8.37 1.61 16.14
CA ALA A 196 -8.23 1.69 14.70
C ALA A 196 -8.98 0.53 14.05
N THR A 197 -9.82 0.81 13.06
CA THR A 197 -10.63 -0.20 12.36
C THR A 197 -10.59 -0.02 10.85
N ASP A 198 -10.82 -1.12 10.15
CA ASP A 198 -10.85 -1.15 8.69
C ASP A 198 -12.20 -0.69 8.16
N ILE A 199 -12.20 0.19 7.16
CA ILE A 199 -13.40 0.54 6.37
C ILE A 199 -13.19 0.23 4.89
N TYR A 200 -14.27 -0.09 4.18
CA TYR A 200 -14.22 -0.29 2.73
C TYR A 200 -14.06 1.06 2.03
N ARG A 201 -13.14 1.12 1.05
CA ARG A 201 -12.81 2.32 0.28
C ARG A 201 -14.02 3.05 -0.32
N GLU A 202 -15.11 2.32 -0.61
CA GLU A 202 -16.36 2.87 -1.16
C GLU A 202 -17.12 3.77 -0.17
N GLU A 203 -16.79 3.74 1.12
CA GLU A 203 -17.41 4.58 2.15
C GLU A 203 -16.63 5.87 2.43
N ASN A 204 -15.44 6.06 1.83
CA ASN A 204 -14.51 7.15 2.17
C ASN A 204 -14.48 8.34 1.16
N HIS A 205 -15.61 8.61 0.49
CA HIS A 205 -15.70 9.63 -0.58
C HIS A 205 -15.32 11.05 -0.16
N CYS A 206 -15.63 11.44 1.08
CA CYS A 206 -15.30 12.77 1.57
C CYS A 206 -13.78 12.99 1.70
N VAL A 207 -13.04 11.95 2.12
CA VAL A 207 -11.58 12.01 2.26
C VAL A 207 -10.90 12.03 0.89
N ASP A 208 -11.40 11.26 -0.08
CA ASP A 208 -10.92 11.32 -1.47
C ASP A 208 -11.08 12.73 -2.08
N LYS A 209 -12.21 13.39 -1.80
CA LYS A 209 -12.43 14.78 -2.23
C LYS A 209 -11.51 15.76 -1.51
N LEU A 210 -11.22 15.55 -0.22
CA LEU A 210 -10.25 16.35 0.52
C LEU A 210 -8.83 16.20 0.01
N ALA A 211 -8.40 14.99 -0.33
CA ALA A 211 -7.12 14.77 -0.99
C ALA A 211 -7.05 15.56 -2.31
N ASN A 212 -8.11 15.53 -3.12
CA ASN A 212 -8.15 16.35 -4.35
C ASN A 212 -8.10 17.86 -4.09
N ILE A 213 -8.74 18.36 -3.01
CA ILE A 213 -8.59 19.76 -2.57
C ILE A 213 -7.17 20.02 -2.08
N GLY A 214 -6.53 19.03 -1.46
CA GLY A 214 -5.12 19.04 -1.10
C GLY A 214 -4.19 19.46 -2.24
N LEU A 215 -4.59 19.20 -3.49
CA LEU A 215 -3.80 19.55 -4.68
C LEU A 215 -3.78 21.03 -4.99
N THR A 216 -4.82 21.74 -4.55
CA THR A 216 -4.98 23.17 -4.83
C THR A 216 -4.40 24.03 -3.70
N VAL A 217 -4.24 23.46 -2.50
CA VAL A 217 -3.61 24.13 -1.37
C VAL A 217 -2.08 23.98 -1.41
N GLN A 218 -1.37 25.04 -1.05
CA GLN A 218 0.10 25.05 -1.07
C GLN A 218 0.71 24.42 0.20
N THR A 219 -0.02 24.43 1.31
CA THR A 219 0.44 23.97 2.63
C THR A 219 -0.71 23.30 3.40
N PHE A 220 -0.43 22.87 4.64
CA PHE A 220 -1.45 22.36 5.55
C PHE A 220 -2.56 23.39 5.73
N THR A 221 -3.81 22.97 5.52
CA THR A 221 -5.00 23.80 5.70
C THR A 221 -5.99 23.07 6.60
N TRP A 222 -6.45 23.76 7.64
CA TRP A 222 -7.51 23.31 8.54
C TRP A 222 -8.80 24.07 8.25
N TRP A 223 -9.93 23.37 8.30
CA TRP A 223 -11.27 23.96 8.22
C TRP A 223 -12.09 23.56 9.43
N ASP A 224 -12.57 24.54 10.18
CA ASP A 224 -13.51 24.36 11.30
C ASP A 224 -14.93 24.06 10.81
N ASP A 225 -15.29 24.53 9.61
CA ASP A 225 -16.57 24.25 8.95
C ASP A 225 -16.43 23.21 7.84
N VAL A 226 -17.53 22.51 7.51
CA VAL A 226 -17.57 21.56 6.39
C VAL A 226 -17.29 22.30 5.08
N HIS A 227 -16.18 21.96 4.42
CA HIS A 227 -15.83 22.54 3.13
C HIS A 227 -16.96 22.32 2.11
N ARG A 228 -17.32 23.35 1.32
CA ARG A 228 -18.50 23.34 0.43
C ARG A 228 -18.52 22.16 -0.55
N ALA A 229 -17.35 21.72 -1.02
CA ALA A 229 -17.21 20.57 -1.93
C ALA A 229 -17.56 19.21 -1.27
N LEU A 230 -17.58 19.16 0.07
CA LEU A 230 -17.87 17.97 0.87
C LEU A 230 -19.29 17.97 1.41
N SER A 231 -20.01 19.10 1.40
CA SER A 231 -21.28 19.24 2.13
C SER A 231 -22.33 18.21 1.75
N MET A 232 -22.44 17.88 0.45
CA MET A 232 -23.40 16.88 -0.04
C MET A 232 -23.02 15.46 0.36
N ASP A 233 -21.75 15.08 0.25
CA ASP A 233 -21.29 13.73 0.60
C ASP A 233 -21.29 13.54 2.13
N PHE A 234 -20.90 14.58 2.87
CA PHE A 234 -20.95 14.60 4.32
C PHE A 234 -22.39 14.50 4.82
N ALA A 235 -23.32 15.24 4.23
CA ALA A 235 -24.74 15.14 4.56
C ALA A 235 -25.30 13.74 4.26
N ARG A 236 -24.93 13.13 3.12
CA ARG A 236 -25.32 11.75 2.74
C ARG A 236 -24.78 10.71 3.73
N ASN A 237 -23.51 10.82 4.11
CA ASN A 237 -22.90 9.95 5.10
C ASN A 237 -23.57 10.10 6.48
N LYS A 238 -23.94 11.33 6.88
CA LYS A 238 -24.64 11.58 8.14
C LYS A 238 -26.01 10.90 8.21
N ILE A 239 -26.71 10.76 7.08
CA ILE A 239 -28.03 10.12 7.01
C ILE A 239 -27.98 8.65 6.55
N GLY A 240 -26.78 8.06 6.43
CA GLY A 240 -26.60 6.64 6.10
C GLY A 240 -27.02 6.25 4.68
N LEU A 241 -27.01 7.18 3.72
CA LEU A 241 -27.38 6.87 2.34
C LEU A 241 -26.26 6.12 1.60
N PRO A 242 -26.55 4.96 0.99
CA PRO A 242 -25.55 4.20 0.23
C PRO A 242 -25.12 4.95 -1.03
N CYS A 243 -23.82 4.88 -1.34
CA CYS A 243 -23.24 5.40 -2.57
C CYS A 243 -23.12 4.28 -3.61
N PHE A 244 -24.08 4.21 -4.53
CA PHE A 244 -24.02 3.25 -5.64
C PHE A 244 -23.18 3.81 -6.80
N ARG A 245 -22.17 3.06 -7.26
CA ARG A 245 -21.48 3.31 -8.54
C ARG A 245 -22.09 2.44 -9.62
N PHE A 246 -22.76 3.05 -10.58
CA PHE A 246 -23.12 2.36 -11.83
C PHE A 246 -21.89 2.34 -12.73
N VAL A 247 -21.31 1.16 -12.93
CA VAL A 247 -20.28 0.94 -13.95
C VAL A 247 -21.02 0.51 -15.20
N ASN A 248 -21.15 1.40 -16.19
CA ASN A 248 -21.60 0.99 -17.50
C ASN A 248 -20.47 0.21 -18.17
N SER A 249 -20.78 -1.03 -18.56
CA SER A 249 -19.92 -1.93 -19.34
C SER A 249 -19.57 -1.36 -20.71
#